data_AF-Q4RGE1-F1
#
_entry.id   AF-Q4RGE1-F1
#
_cell.length_a   1.000
_cell.length_b   1.000
_cell.length_c   1.000
_cell.angle_alpha   90.00
_cell.angle_beta   90.00
_cell.angle_gamma   90.00
#
_symmetry.space_group_name_H-M   'P 1'
#
loop_
_entity.id
_entity.type
_entity.pdbx_description
1 polymer ?
#
loop_
_entity_poly.entity_id
_entity_poly.type
_entity_poly.pdbx_seq_one_letter_code
_entity_poly.pdbx_strand_id
1 'polypeptide(L)'
;RQERDEETNSNLYYFSDFERHNAEIAAFHLDRILGYRRIPPAVGRLVDVVKEIKNVTTDRKLARTFYTSPGADHSLPMSHFGVTVGSVCFYGQCSYYCSMEHAVCGRPTVLEASLAVMLPDVSLATRKSWRSPWRRSYSRSKLAKWETQPNYCATVKTTPPYDEGTRLVDFMDMVILDFLMSRFFTVGSTASLPLGLGVVKADSYNTHQQLLLHIEYAKKPSQNSEPIYLHMAHQQELKKALSQSKSILEKLGRFAALINQMTVQSLVTVFQNDVTSFYVWKVTRAFLVSILKIKEASVV
;
A
#
# COMPACT_ATOMS: atom_id res chain seq x y z
N ARG A 1 -3.74 -8.83 12.70
CA ARG A 1 -5.18 -8.57 12.41
C ARG A 1 -5.68 -9.31 11.18
N GLN A 2 -4.80 -9.89 10.37
CA GLN A 2 -5.15 -10.69 9.19
C GLN A 2 -4.00 -11.68 8.97
N GLU A 3 -4.29 -12.89 8.48
CA GLU A 3 -3.27 -13.88 8.14
C GLU A 3 -2.47 -13.47 6.90
N ARG A 4 -1.32 -14.12 6.67
CA ARG A 4 -0.43 -13.79 5.54
C ARG A 4 -1.09 -14.04 4.18
N ASP A 5 -1.83 -15.14 4.06
CA ASP A 5 -2.43 -15.59 2.80
C ASP A 5 -3.86 -15.06 2.60
N GLU A 6 -4.40 -14.32 3.57
CA GLU A 6 -5.73 -13.75 3.48
C GLU A 6 -5.72 -12.46 2.64
N GLU A 7 -6.51 -12.44 1.58
CA GLU A 7 -6.75 -11.23 0.79
C GLU A 7 -7.87 -10.36 1.38
N THR A 8 -7.87 -9.08 1.05
CA THR A 8 -8.99 -8.19 1.40
C THR A 8 -10.23 -8.61 0.62
N ASN A 9 -11.37 -8.76 1.31
CA ASN A 9 -12.62 -9.12 0.64
C ASN A 9 -13.00 -8.08 -0.43
N SER A 10 -13.26 -8.54 -1.65
CA SER A 10 -13.60 -7.67 -2.79
C SER A 10 -14.88 -6.84 -2.59
N ASN A 11 -15.75 -7.25 -1.67
CA ASN A 11 -16.97 -6.52 -1.32
C ASN A 11 -16.74 -5.44 -0.25
N LEU A 12 -15.56 -5.38 0.37
CA LEU A 12 -15.21 -4.32 1.31
C LEU A 12 -14.85 -3.05 0.55
N TYR A 13 -15.39 -1.93 1.04
CA TYR A 13 -14.91 -0.63 0.61
C TYR A 13 -13.50 -0.39 1.16
N TYR A 14 -12.70 0.39 0.43
CA TYR A 14 -11.32 0.74 0.77
C TYR A 14 -11.14 1.40 2.16
N PHE A 15 -12.19 1.99 2.75
CA PHE A 15 -12.17 2.57 4.09
C PHE A 15 -12.57 1.59 5.20
N SER A 16 -12.84 0.35 4.83
CA SER A 16 -13.17 -0.78 5.71
C SER A 16 -12.11 -1.89 5.60
N ASP A 17 -10.97 -1.61 4.99
CA ASP A 17 -9.86 -2.54 4.92
C ASP A 17 -9.10 -2.58 6.25
N PHE A 18 -8.42 -3.69 6.53
CA PHE A 18 -7.60 -3.84 7.73
C PHE A 18 -6.23 -3.22 7.55
N GLU A 19 -5.73 -2.60 8.62
CA GLU A 19 -4.32 -2.23 8.72
C GLU A 19 -3.50 -3.47 9.12
N ARG A 20 -2.40 -3.70 8.38
CA ARG A 20 -1.56 -4.90 8.52
C ARG A 20 -0.12 -4.52 8.86
N HIS A 21 0.49 -5.23 9.82
CA HIS A 21 1.90 -5.00 10.17
C HIS A 21 2.86 -5.33 9.02
N ASN A 22 2.51 -6.33 8.18
CA ASN A 22 3.28 -6.68 6.98
C ASN A 22 3.40 -5.49 6.02
N ALA A 23 2.32 -4.71 5.88
CA ALA A 23 2.29 -3.55 5.00
C ALA A 23 3.29 -2.48 5.44
N GLU A 24 3.33 -2.16 6.73
CA GLU A 24 4.25 -1.17 7.30
C GLU A 24 5.73 -1.55 7.05
N ILE A 25 6.07 -2.82 7.32
CA ILE A 25 7.43 -3.32 7.12
C ILE A 25 7.79 -3.31 5.64
N ALA A 26 6.91 -3.81 4.78
CA ALA A 26 7.12 -3.84 3.33
C ALA A 26 7.23 -2.43 2.73
N ALA A 27 6.41 -1.48 3.21
CA ALA A 27 6.41 -0.09 2.76
C ALA A 27 7.79 0.55 2.99
N PHE A 28 8.34 0.39 4.20
CA PHE A 28 9.68 0.88 4.52
C PHE A 28 10.75 0.32 3.58
N HIS A 29 10.75 -1.00 3.37
CA HIS A 29 11.74 -1.63 2.48
C HIS A 29 11.55 -1.22 1.01
N LEU A 30 10.32 -1.08 0.54
CA LEU A 30 10.01 -0.65 -0.82
C LEU A 30 10.41 0.80 -1.06
N ASP A 31 10.07 1.71 -0.13
CA ASP A 31 10.49 3.12 -0.14
C ASP A 31 12.02 3.25 -0.16
N ARG A 32 12.72 2.40 0.61
CA ARG A 32 14.19 2.32 0.59
C ARG A 32 14.73 1.82 -0.74
N ILE A 33 14.12 0.78 -1.32
CA ILE A 33 14.55 0.22 -2.62
C ILE A 33 14.40 1.28 -3.71
N LEU A 34 13.22 1.92 -3.80
CA LEU A 34 12.95 2.97 -4.79
C LEU A 34 13.78 4.25 -4.60
N GLY A 35 14.56 4.36 -3.52
CA GLY A 35 15.44 5.49 -3.25
C GLY A 35 14.72 6.73 -2.71
N TYR A 36 13.43 6.62 -2.38
CA TYR A 36 12.61 7.72 -1.86
C TYR A 36 13.03 8.14 -0.46
N ARG A 37 13.23 7.17 0.46
CA ARG A 37 13.65 7.40 1.86
C ARG A 37 12.71 8.35 2.61
N ARG A 38 11.40 8.18 2.43
CA ARG A 38 10.34 9.01 3.03
C ARG A 38 9.56 8.27 4.13
N ILE A 39 9.70 6.95 4.26
CA ILE A 39 9.00 6.15 5.27
C ILE A 39 9.91 5.91 6.49
N PRO A 40 9.42 6.12 7.73
CA PRO A 40 10.22 5.84 8.92
C PRO A 40 10.60 4.36 9.00
N PRO A 41 11.79 4.02 9.56
CA PRO A 41 12.17 2.63 9.73
C PRO A 41 11.14 1.80 10.49
N ALA A 42 10.75 0.66 9.92
CA ALA A 42 9.79 -0.27 10.49
C ALA A 42 10.34 -1.70 10.47
N VAL A 43 10.16 -2.43 11.57
CA VAL A 43 10.65 -3.81 11.73
C VAL A 43 9.57 -4.73 12.30
N GLY A 44 9.61 -6.00 11.92
CA GLY A 44 8.79 -7.04 12.54
C GLY A 44 9.39 -7.49 13.87
N ARG A 45 8.53 -7.68 14.89
CA ARG A 45 8.93 -8.21 16.20
C ARG A 45 7.84 -9.09 16.79
N LEU A 46 8.27 -10.15 17.46
CA LEU A 46 7.44 -10.95 18.36
C LEU A 46 7.39 -10.25 19.72
N VAL A 47 6.19 -9.89 20.17
CA VAL A 47 5.95 -9.15 21.41
C VAL A 47 5.16 -10.05 22.37
N ASP A 48 5.66 -10.21 23.60
CA ASP A 48 4.86 -10.85 24.65
C ASP A 48 3.81 -9.85 25.17
N VAL A 49 2.55 -10.06 24.81
CA VAL A 49 1.47 -9.11 25.11
C VAL A 49 1.15 -9.03 26.60
N VAL A 50 1.57 -10.02 27.39
CA VAL A 50 1.40 -9.98 28.85
C VAL A 50 2.52 -9.18 29.48
N LYS A 51 3.77 -9.57 29.22
CA LYS A 51 4.95 -8.97 29.85
C LYS A 51 5.22 -7.55 29.37
N GLU A 52 5.06 -7.31 28.07
CA GLU A 52 5.50 -6.07 27.42
C GLU A 52 4.37 -5.07 27.18
N ILE A 53 3.10 -5.46 27.38
CA ILE A 53 1.95 -4.55 27.22
C ILE A 53 1.07 -4.56 28.46
N LYS A 54 0.42 -5.69 28.78
CA LYS A 54 -0.57 -5.78 29.87
C LYS A 54 0.00 -5.37 31.23
N ASN A 55 1.19 -5.85 31.58
CA ASN A 55 1.78 -5.64 32.90
C ASN A 55 2.50 -4.29 33.07
N VAL A 56 2.79 -3.60 31.96
CA VAL A 56 3.52 -2.32 31.97
C VAL A 56 2.64 -1.11 31.66
N THR A 57 1.46 -1.32 31.08
CA THR A 57 0.58 -0.22 30.71
C THR A 57 -0.02 0.47 31.95
N THR A 58 0.05 1.81 31.96
CA THR A 58 -0.66 2.65 32.93
C THR A 58 -2.04 3.09 32.41
N ASP A 59 -2.35 2.81 31.14
CA ASP A 59 -3.63 3.16 30.53
C ASP A 59 -4.72 2.17 30.96
N ARG A 60 -5.60 2.65 31.85
CA ARG A 60 -6.75 1.89 32.35
C ARG A 60 -7.74 1.48 31.25
N LYS A 61 -7.87 2.26 30.17
CA LYS A 61 -8.76 1.94 29.05
C LYS A 61 -8.25 0.70 28.33
N LEU A 62 -6.97 0.67 27.99
CA LEU A 62 -6.33 -0.49 27.38
C LEU A 62 -6.34 -1.71 28.33
N ALA A 63 -5.94 -1.52 29.58
CA ALA A 63 -5.81 -2.60 30.57
C ALA A 63 -7.12 -3.40 30.75
N ARG A 64 -8.27 -2.73 30.73
CA ARG A 64 -9.60 -3.36 30.88
C ARG A 64 -10.04 -4.21 29.68
N THR A 65 -9.37 -4.09 28.53
CA THR A 65 -9.74 -4.85 27.32
C THR A 65 -9.05 -6.21 27.24
N PHE A 66 -8.12 -6.51 28.14
CA PHE A 66 -7.45 -7.80 28.17
C PHE A 66 -8.35 -8.91 28.73
N TYR A 67 -8.38 -10.05 28.05
CA TYR A 67 -9.06 -11.26 28.51
C TYR A 67 -8.33 -12.51 28.01
N THR A 68 -8.62 -13.65 28.63
CA THR A 68 -8.14 -14.96 28.15
C THR A 68 -9.21 -15.58 27.27
N SER A 69 -8.83 -16.10 26.09
CA SER A 69 -9.80 -16.71 25.19
C SER A 69 -10.49 -17.90 25.87
N PRO A 70 -11.84 -17.95 25.88
CA PRO A 70 -12.57 -19.09 26.42
C PRO A 70 -12.35 -20.28 25.48
N GLY A 71 -11.57 -21.26 25.92
CA GLY A 71 -11.38 -22.50 25.19
C GLY A 71 -12.64 -23.34 25.25
N ALA A 72 -13.28 -23.55 24.11
CA ALA A 72 -14.19 -24.66 23.93
C ALA A 72 -13.89 -25.36 22.59
N ASP A 73 -13.39 -26.57 22.76
CA ASP A 73 -13.50 -27.74 21.89
C ASP A 73 -12.43 -27.99 20.80
N HIS A 74 -11.80 -29.15 20.95
CA HIS A 74 -10.94 -29.82 19.96
C HIS A 74 -11.74 -30.40 18.77
N SER A 75 -13.08 -30.30 18.78
CA SER A 75 -13.96 -30.86 17.74
C SER A 75 -14.37 -29.87 16.65
N LEU A 76 -14.10 -28.56 16.80
CA LEU A 76 -14.33 -27.60 15.73
C LEU A 76 -13.09 -27.51 14.84
N PRO A 77 -13.22 -27.61 13.51
CA PRO A 77 -12.10 -27.44 12.61
C PRO A 77 -11.56 -26.03 12.82
N MET A 78 -10.38 -25.95 13.44
CA MET A 78 -9.46 -24.81 13.43
C MET A 78 -10.18 -23.46 13.35
N SER A 79 -10.57 -22.90 14.51
CA SER A 79 -11.19 -21.59 14.56
C SER A 79 -10.41 -20.60 13.67
N HIS A 80 -11.13 -19.99 12.73
CA HIS A 80 -10.66 -18.96 11.79
C HIS A 80 -9.86 -17.88 12.57
N PHE A 81 -8.55 -18.07 12.73
CA PHE A 81 -7.49 -17.16 13.26
C PHE A 81 -6.35 -17.87 14.00
N GLY A 82 -6.33 -19.20 14.11
CA GLY A 82 -5.22 -19.91 14.76
C GLY A 82 -5.04 -19.51 16.24
N VAL A 83 -6.14 -19.22 16.94
CA VAL A 83 -6.12 -18.88 18.38
C VAL A 83 -6.09 -20.17 19.18
N THR A 84 -5.05 -20.37 19.97
CA THR A 84 -4.95 -21.51 20.88
C THR A 84 -5.81 -21.33 22.13
N VAL A 85 -6.25 -22.42 22.75
CA VAL A 85 -6.92 -22.38 24.06
C VAL A 85 -6.00 -21.69 25.08
N GLY A 86 -6.54 -20.77 25.88
CA GLY A 86 -5.77 -20.04 26.90
C GLY A 86 -4.91 -18.89 26.35
N SER A 87 -5.13 -18.46 25.11
CA SER A 87 -4.44 -17.31 24.54
C SER A 87 -4.87 -16.01 25.21
N VAL A 88 -3.93 -15.10 25.41
CA VAL A 88 -4.25 -13.76 25.94
C VAL A 88 -4.57 -12.82 24.78
N CYS A 89 -5.76 -12.21 24.85
CA CYS A 89 -6.31 -11.35 23.83
C CYS A 89 -6.60 -9.95 24.38
N PHE A 90 -6.60 -8.95 23.49
CA PHE A 90 -7.05 -7.59 23.79
C PHE A 90 -7.55 -6.89 22.52
N TYR A 91 -8.42 -5.89 22.66
CA TYR A 91 -8.98 -5.14 21.52
C TYR A 91 -8.76 -3.62 21.62
N GLY A 92 -8.35 -3.09 22.78
CA GLY A 92 -8.07 -1.66 22.97
C GLY A 92 -9.30 -0.76 22.76
N GLN A 93 -9.07 0.55 22.57
CA GLN A 93 -10.13 1.52 22.34
C GLN A 93 -9.80 2.39 21.12
N CYS A 94 -10.46 2.11 19.99
CA CYS A 94 -10.32 2.85 18.74
C CYS A 94 -11.66 2.91 18.00
N SER A 95 -11.74 3.65 16.89
CA SER A 95 -12.97 3.87 16.13
C SER A 95 -13.39 2.68 15.25
N TYR A 96 -12.43 1.91 14.73
CA TYR A 96 -12.68 0.80 13.81
C TYR A 96 -12.04 -0.48 14.32
N TYR A 97 -12.81 -1.57 14.35
CA TYR A 97 -12.32 -2.91 14.70
C TYR A 97 -11.64 -2.99 16.08
N CYS A 98 -12.22 -2.31 17.08
CA CYS A 98 -11.81 -2.38 18.48
C CYS A 98 -12.96 -2.90 19.35
N SER A 99 -13.40 -4.13 19.07
CA SER A 99 -14.40 -4.87 19.86
C SER A 99 -13.90 -6.29 20.15
N MET A 100 -14.60 -7.03 21.02
CA MET A 100 -14.24 -8.41 21.35
C MET A 100 -14.19 -9.33 20.12
N GLU A 101 -15.04 -9.08 19.11
CA GLU A 101 -15.06 -9.82 17.84
C GLU A 101 -13.81 -9.59 16.98
N HIS A 102 -13.11 -8.48 17.18
CA HIS A 102 -11.93 -8.08 16.42
C HIS A 102 -10.66 -8.05 17.29
N ALA A 103 -10.67 -8.76 18.41
CA ALA A 103 -9.53 -8.79 19.32
C ALA A 103 -8.30 -9.42 18.65
N VAL A 104 -7.13 -8.93 19.03
CA VAL A 104 -5.85 -9.54 18.67
C VAL A 104 -5.38 -10.43 19.82
N CYS A 105 -4.97 -11.65 19.48
CA CYS A 105 -4.59 -12.68 20.45
C CYS A 105 -3.14 -13.11 20.23
N GLY A 106 -2.41 -13.32 21.32
CA GLY A 106 -1.13 -14.01 21.27
C GLY A 106 -1.29 -15.51 20.97
N ARG A 107 -0.17 -16.19 20.69
CA ARG A 107 -0.11 -17.64 20.52
C ARG A 107 0.93 -18.26 21.48
N PRO A 108 0.58 -18.55 22.74
CA PRO A 108 -0.60 -18.08 23.47
C PRO A 108 -0.43 -16.64 24.02
N THR A 109 0.81 -16.17 24.25
CA THR A 109 1.11 -14.81 24.75
C THR A 109 1.89 -13.96 23.74
N VAL A 110 2.52 -14.59 22.75
CA VAL A 110 3.36 -13.90 21.78
C VAL A 110 2.53 -13.48 20.57
N LEU A 111 2.65 -12.21 20.18
CA LEU A 111 2.00 -11.63 19.01
C LEU A 111 3.03 -11.04 18.05
N GLU A 112 2.92 -11.34 16.77
CA GLU A 112 3.71 -10.68 15.73
C GLU A 112 3.17 -9.26 15.47
N ALA A 113 4.06 -8.26 15.49
CA ALA A 113 3.71 -6.86 15.28
C ALA A 113 4.82 -6.13 14.50
N SER A 114 4.46 -4.99 13.91
CA SER A 114 5.42 -4.03 13.34
C SER A 114 5.72 -2.95 14.36
N LEU A 115 7.00 -2.65 14.56
CA LEU A 115 7.48 -1.49 15.33
C LEU A 115 8.08 -0.48 14.37
N ALA A 116 7.43 0.69 14.28
CA ALA A 116 7.90 1.83 13.51
C ALA A 116 8.58 2.85 14.44
N VAL A 117 9.66 3.45 13.96
CA VAL A 117 10.34 4.54 14.68
C VAL A 117 9.42 5.75 14.75
N MET A 118 9.27 6.29 15.95
CA MET A 118 8.50 7.52 16.16
C MET A 118 9.25 8.71 15.56
N LEU A 119 8.55 9.50 14.74
CA LEU A 119 9.05 10.79 14.27
C LEU A 119 9.23 11.75 15.47
N PRO A 120 10.11 12.77 15.34
CA PRO A 120 10.28 13.77 16.38
C PRO A 120 8.96 14.39 16.83
N ASP A 121 8.92 14.77 18.10
CA ASP A 121 7.76 15.42 18.67
C ASP A 121 7.39 16.69 17.88
N VAL A 122 6.09 16.97 17.76
CA VAL A 122 5.60 18.13 17.00
C VAL A 122 6.05 19.48 17.57
N SER A 123 6.41 19.52 18.86
CA SER A 123 7.01 20.70 19.51
C SER A 123 8.44 20.97 19.03
N LEU A 124 9.18 19.93 18.61
CA LEU A 124 10.54 20.03 18.08
C LEU A 124 10.56 20.21 16.57
N ALA A 125 9.66 19.51 15.86
CA ALA A 125 9.55 19.55 14.41
C ALA A 125 8.08 19.65 13.99
N THR A 126 7.65 20.88 13.65
CA THR A 126 6.28 21.11 13.18
C THR A 126 6.03 20.38 11.86
N ARG A 127 4.86 19.74 11.76
CA ARG A 127 4.45 18.96 10.59
C ARG A 127 3.19 19.56 9.98
N LYS A 128 3.22 19.80 8.66
CA LYS A 128 2.07 20.28 7.91
C LYS A 128 1.34 19.11 7.26
N SER A 129 0.05 18.98 7.55
CA SER A 129 -0.83 18.01 6.88
C SER A 129 -1.49 18.66 5.68
N TRP A 130 -1.44 17.97 4.53
CA TRP A 130 -2.01 18.44 3.27
C TRP A 130 -3.11 17.50 2.80
N ARG A 131 -4.19 18.07 2.25
CA ARG A 131 -5.25 17.27 1.63
C ARG A 131 -4.83 16.90 0.21
N SER A 132 -4.76 15.60 -0.07
CA SER A 132 -4.49 15.10 -1.43
C SER A 132 -5.54 15.60 -2.44
N PRO A 133 -5.14 16.03 -3.66
CA PRO A 133 -6.09 16.45 -4.70
C PRO A 133 -6.88 15.25 -5.25
N TRP A 134 -6.29 14.06 -5.25
CA TRP A 134 -6.95 12.82 -5.66
C TRP A 134 -7.59 12.06 -4.49
N ARG A 135 -7.82 12.73 -3.35
CA ARG A 135 -8.55 12.12 -2.23
C ARG A 135 -9.91 11.60 -2.72
N ARG A 136 -10.23 10.36 -2.33
CA ARG A 136 -11.55 9.74 -2.57
C ARG A 136 -12.66 10.43 -1.79
N SER A 137 -13.90 10.13 -2.13
CA SER A 137 -15.09 10.66 -1.46
C SER A 137 -15.31 10.09 -0.05
N TYR A 138 -14.73 8.94 0.29
CA TYR A 138 -15.04 8.16 1.50
C TYR A 138 -16.54 7.96 1.69
N SER A 139 -17.23 7.73 0.56
CA SER A 139 -18.68 7.57 0.48
C SER A 139 -18.99 6.38 -0.42
N ARG A 140 -20.06 5.66 -0.09
CA ARG A 140 -20.56 4.54 -0.90
C ARG A 140 -21.26 4.98 -2.18
N SER A 141 -21.79 6.21 -2.21
CA SER A 141 -22.61 6.71 -3.30
C SER A 141 -22.04 7.93 -4.03
N LYS A 142 -21.19 8.72 -3.37
CA LYS A 142 -20.62 9.92 -3.97
C LYS A 142 -19.32 9.59 -4.71
N LEU A 143 -19.21 10.04 -5.95
CA LEU A 143 -17.95 10.04 -6.71
C LEU A 143 -17.09 11.25 -6.34
N ALA A 144 -15.77 11.09 -6.44
CA ALA A 144 -14.81 12.17 -6.30
C ALA A 144 -14.74 13.01 -7.59
N LYS A 145 -14.27 14.27 -7.48
CA LYS A 145 -14.16 15.18 -8.63
C LYS A 145 -13.26 14.63 -9.75
N TRP A 146 -12.18 13.96 -9.36
CA TRP A 146 -11.23 13.37 -10.31
C TRP A 146 -11.79 12.11 -11.00
N GLU A 147 -12.81 11.46 -10.44
CA GLU A 147 -13.48 10.30 -11.05
C GLU A 147 -14.45 10.75 -12.16
N THR A 148 -14.99 11.98 -12.07
CA THR A 148 -15.95 12.51 -13.06
C THR A 148 -15.30 13.43 -14.10
N GLN A 149 -14.12 13.98 -13.84
CA GLN A 149 -13.46 14.96 -14.70
C GLN A 149 -12.17 14.40 -15.32
N PRO A 150 -12.16 14.04 -16.62
CA PRO A 150 -10.97 13.44 -17.26
C PRO A 150 -9.76 14.41 -17.30
N ASN A 151 -10.00 15.72 -17.34
CA ASN A 151 -8.95 16.74 -17.36
C ASN A 151 -8.62 17.34 -15.98
N TYR A 152 -8.98 16.66 -14.89
CA TYR A 152 -8.79 17.17 -13.52
C TYR A 152 -7.33 17.58 -13.20
N CYS A 153 -6.35 16.87 -13.76
CA CYS A 153 -4.93 17.17 -13.58
C CYS A 153 -4.54 18.58 -14.07
N ALA A 154 -5.18 19.09 -15.12
CA ALA A 154 -4.90 20.43 -15.62
C ALA A 154 -5.23 21.51 -14.57
N THR A 155 -6.34 21.34 -13.85
CA THR A 155 -6.72 22.22 -12.74
C THR A 155 -5.78 22.10 -11.56
N VAL A 156 -5.33 20.89 -11.22
CA VAL A 156 -4.41 20.68 -10.10
C VAL A 156 -3.06 21.34 -10.35
N LYS A 157 -2.55 21.31 -11.59
CA LYS A 157 -1.29 21.97 -11.98
C LYS A 157 -1.28 23.48 -11.80
N THR A 158 -2.45 24.12 -11.71
CA THR A 158 -2.58 25.57 -11.48
C THR A 158 -3.09 25.88 -10.07
N THR A 159 -3.13 24.89 -9.18
CA THR A 159 -3.64 25.05 -7.82
C THR A 159 -2.48 25.01 -6.82
N PRO A 160 -2.29 26.06 -6.00
CA PRO A 160 -1.33 26.03 -4.90
C PRO A 160 -1.58 24.87 -3.93
N PRO A 161 -0.55 24.15 -3.45
CA PRO A 161 0.89 24.33 -3.70
C PRO A 161 1.46 23.45 -4.84
N TYR A 162 0.64 22.95 -5.75
CA TYR A 162 1.04 21.99 -6.80
C TYR A 162 1.49 22.66 -8.10
N ASP A 163 1.31 23.97 -8.21
CA ASP A 163 1.76 24.84 -9.29
C ASP A 163 3.23 25.26 -9.16
N GLU A 164 3.84 25.06 -8.00
CA GLU A 164 5.21 25.47 -7.70
C GLU A 164 6.09 24.33 -7.13
N GLY A 165 7.39 24.42 -7.41
CA GLY A 165 8.42 23.56 -6.83
C GLY A 165 8.30 22.07 -7.20
N THR A 166 8.67 21.20 -6.26
CA THR A 166 8.67 19.74 -6.45
C THR A 166 7.35 19.07 -6.07
N ARG A 167 6.38 19.81 -5.53
CA ARG A 167 5.22 19.24 -4.83
C ARG A 167 4.42 18.26 -5.68
N LEU A 168 4.19 18.58 -6.95
CA LEU A 168 3.45 17.69 -7.84
C LEU A 168 4.25 16.43 -8.16
N VAL A 169 5.57 16.52 -8.31
CA VAL A 169 6.45 15.38 -8.55
C VAL A 169 6.58 14.52 -7.29
N ASP A 170 6.72 15.13 -6.11
CA ASP A 170 6.70 14.43 -4.83
C ASP A 170 5.40 13.65 -4.63
N PHE A 171 4.29 14.23 -5.08
CA PHE A 171 3.00 13.57 -5.10
C PHE A 171 2.97 12.38 -6.08
N MET A 172 3.60 12.49 -7.26
CA MET A 172 3.71 11.37 -8.20
C MET A 172 4.49 10.20 -7.61
N ASP A 173 5.62 10.45 -6.94
CA ASP A 173 6.41 9.41 -6.26
C ASP A 173 5.57 8.67 -5.21
N MET A 174 4.80 9.42 -4.41
CA MET A 174 3.88 8.88 -3.41
C MET A 174 2.80 7.99 -4.06
N VAL A 175 2.18 8.44 -5.16
CA VAL A 175 1.16 7.66 -5.87
C VAL A 175 1.75 6.40 -6.51
N ILE A 176 3.00 6.44 -6.98
CA ILE A 176 3.72 5.27 -7.50
C ILE A 176 3.94 4.27 -6.37
N LEU A 177 4.39 4.73 -5.20
CA LEU A 177 4.59 3.90 -4.02
C LEU A 177 3.28 3.24 -3.59
N ASP A 178 2.20 4.01 -3.42
CA ASP A 178 0.87 3.51 -3.07
C ASP A 178 0.36 2.47 -4.09
N PHE A 179 0.60 2.71 -5.38
CA PHE A 179 0.20 1.79 -6.43
C PHE A 179 0.94 0.45 -6.33
N LEU A 180 2.25 0.50 -6.11
CA LEU A 180 3.07 -0.70 -5.94
C LEU A 180 2.67 -1.44 -4.67
N MET A 181 2.53 -0.73 -3.56
CA MET A 181 2.08 -1.29 -2.30
C MET A 181 0.77 -2.01 -2.50
N SER A 182 -0.28 -1.35 -3.00
CA SER A 182 -1.59 -1.98 -3.14
C SER A 182 -1.66 -3.16 -4.12
N ARG A 183 -0.68 -3.31 -5.02
CA ARG A 183 -0.62 -4.47 -5.95
C ARG A 183 0.08 -5.67 -5.32
N PHE A 184 0.99 -5.44 -4.38
CA PHE A 184 1.79 -6.48 -3.73
C PHE A 184 1.35 -6.79 -2.30
N PHE A 185 0.71 -5.83 -1.65
CA PHE A 185 0.31 -5.82 -0.25
C PHE A 185 -0.98 -5.00 -0.18
N THR A 186 -2.13 -5.60 0.03
CA THR A 186 -3.35 -4.84 0.32
C THR A 186 -3.13 -4.02 1.60
N VAL A 187 -2.73 -2.75 1.42
CA VAL A 187 -2.36 -1.83 2.51
C VAL A 187 -3.51 -0.87 2.75
N GLY A 188 -4.21 -1.08 3.85
CA GLY A 188 -4.69 0.03 4.67
C GLY A 188 -3.53 0.48 5.54
N SER A 189 -3.06 1.72 5.35
CA SER A 189 -2.57 2.61 6.41
C SER A 189 -2.09 3.95 5.83
N THR A 190 -2.40 5.00 6.60
CA THR A 190 -2.38 6.43 6.28
C THR A 190 -3.56 6.91 5.46
N ALA A 191 -4.24 7.91 6.01
CA ALA A 191 -5.49 8.47 5.55
C ALA A 191 -5.36 9.26 4.22
N SER A 192 -5.02 8.60 3.12
CA SER A 192 -5.26 9.09 1.76
C SER A 192 -4.80 8.06 0.74
N LEU A 193 -5.74 7.63 -0.12
CA LEU A 193 -5.53 6.92 -1.40
C LEU A 193 -5.19 5.41 -1.37
N PRO A 194 -6.22 4.55 -1.27
CA PRO A 194 -6.15 3.26 -1.96
C PRO A 194 -6.52 3.46 -3.44
N LEU A 195 -5.53 3.48 -4.32
CA LEU A 195 -5.56 3.24 -5.79
C LEU A 195 -6.52 4.01 -6.71
N GLY A 196 -6.03 5.09 -7.32
CA GLY A 196 -6.58 5.61 -8.59
C GLY A 196 -6.11 4.79 -9.81
N LEU A 197 -4.85 4.35 -9.87
CA LEU A 197 -4.28 3.86 -11.14
C LEU A 197 -4.69 2.42 -11.53
N GLY A 198 -4.92 1.53 -10.55
CA GLY A 198 -5.40 0.17 -10.80
C GLY A 198 -6.83 0.17 -11.34
N VAL A 199 -7.69 0.99 -10.73
CA VAL A 199 -9.04 1.28 -11.21
C VAL A 199 -8.97 1.96 -12.58
N VAL A 200 -8.13 2.99 -12.76
CA VAL A 200 -7.94 3.65 -14.06
C VAL A 200 -7.48 2.67 -15.13
N LYS A 201 -6.62 1.69 -14.82
CA LYS A 201 -6.21 0.65 -15.79
C LYS A 201 -7.38 -0.27 -16.14
N ALA A 202 -8.12 -0.76 -15.13
CA ALA A 202 -9.25 -1.66 -15.33
C ALA A 202 -10.38 -0.97 -16.10
N ASP A 203 -10.74 0.26 -15.71
CA ASP A 203 -11.75 1.09 -16.37
C ASP A 203 -11.30 1.45 -17.79
N SER A 204 -10.06 1.90 -17.99
CA SER A 204 -9.54 2.21 -19.34
C SER A 204 -9.58 0.99 -20.26
N TYR A 205 -9.27 -0.20 -19.73
CA TYR A 205 -9.35 -1.45 -20.49
C TYR A 205 -10.79 -1.82 -20.82
N ASN A 206 -11.70 -1.75 -19.84
CA ASN A 206 -13.11 -2.06 -20.04
C ASN A 206 -13.77 -1.09 -21.03
N THR A 207 -13.51 0.21 -20.91
CA THR A 207 -13.94 1.22 -21.89
C THR A 207 -13.38 0.93 -23.28
N HIS A 208 -12.12 0.52 -23.40
CA HIS A 208 -11.54 0.13 -24.68
C HIS A 208 -12.27 -1.07 -25.31
N GLN A 209 -12.56 -2.09 -24.52
CA GLN A 209 -13.30 -3.28 -24.96
C GLN A 209 -14.74 -2.92 -25.40
N GLN A 210 -15.43 -2.06 -24.65
CA GLN A 210 -16.75 -1.59 -25.04
C GLN A 210 -16.73 -0.78 -26.34
N LEU A 211 -15.72 0.06 -26.56
CA LEU A 211 -15.56 0.80 -27.81
C LEU A 211 -15.31 -0.13 -29.02
N LEU A 212 -14.55 -1.21 -28.83
CA LEU A 212 -14.34 -2.22 -29.87
C LEU A 212 -15.66 -2.91 -30.25
N LEU A 213 -16.45 -3.33 -29.25
CA LEU A 213 -17.76 -3.93 -29.46
C LEU A 213 -18.74 -2.97 -30.15
N HIS A 214 -18.75 -1.69 -29.74
CA HIS A 214 -19.58 -0.65 -30.37
C HIS A 214 -19.20 -0.42 -31.84
N ILE A 215 -17.91 -0.39 -32.17
CA ILE A 215 -17.46 -0.29 -33.56
C ILE A 215 -17.87 -1.52 -34.38
N GLU A 216 -17.81 -2.71 -33.80
CA GLU A 216 -18.21 -3.95 -34.48
C GLU A 216 -19.72 -3.98 -34.75
N TYR A 217 -20.52 -3.53 -33.79
CA TYR A 217 -21.96 -3.37 -33.96
C TYR A 217 -22.30 -2.29 -35.00
N ALA A 218 -21.66 -1.13 -34.92
CA ALA A 218 -21.85 -0.02 -35.84
C ALA A 218 -21.39 -0.30 -37.28
N LYS A 219 -20.66 -1.39 -37.54
CA LYS A 219 -20.29 -1.84 -38.90
C LYS A 219 -21.38 -2.70 -39.54
N LYS A 220 -22.34 -3.23 -38.77
CA LYS A 220 -23.43 -4.04 -39.31
C LYS A 220 -24.44 -3.13 -40.02
N PRO A 221 -24.94 -3.51 -41.20
CA PRO A 221 -25.96 -2.71 -41.89
C PRO A 221 -27.22 -2.59 -41.03
N SER A 222 -27.71 -1.36 -40.81
CA SER A 222 -28.92 -1.13 -40.02
C SER A 222 -30.16 -1.64 -40.78
N GLN A 223 -31.08 -2.28 -40.07
CA GLN A 223 -32.42 -2.60 -40.61
C GLN A 223 -33.36 -1.39 -40.62
N ASN A 224 -32.94 -0.26 -40.04
CA ASN A 224 -33.76 0.95 -39.89
C ASN A 224 -33.20 2.16 -40.66
N SER A 225 -34.14 3.03 -41.02
CA SER A 225 -34.14 4.21 -41.90
C SER A 225 -33.32 5.43 -41.42
N GLU A 226 -32.16 5.23 -40.80
CA GLU A 226 -31.25 6.35 -40.52
C GLU A 226 -30.51 6.81 -41.78
N PRO A 227 -30.37 8.13 -42.01
CA PRO A 227 -29.57 8.66 -43.09
C PRO A 227 -28.10 8.21 -43.01
N ILE A 228 -27.57 7.70 -44.12
CA ILE A 228 -26.21 7.14 -44.24
C ILE A 228 -25.13 8.12 -43.71
N TYR A 229 -25.31 9.43 -43.88
CA TYR A 229 -24.34 10.44 -43.45
C TYR A 229 -24.20 10.53 -41.91
N LEU A 230 -25.29 10.34 -41.16
CA LEU A 230 -25.26 10.30 -39.69
C LEU A 230 -24.54 9.05 -39.19
N HIS A 231 -24.78 7.93 -39.86
CA HIS A 231 -24.10 6.67 -39.55
C HIS A 231 -22.58 6.77 -39.81
N MET A 232 -22.17 7.39 -40.92
CA MET A 232 -20.76 7.65 -41.20
C MET A 232 -20.11 8.61 -40.18
N ALA A 233 -20.82 9.66 -39.77
CA ALA A 233 -20.33 10.60 -38.75
C ALA A 233 -20.13 9.91 -37.39
N HIS A 234 -21.10 9.09 -36.97
CA HIS A 234 -20.99 8.31 -35.73
C HIS A 234 -19.82 7.32 -35.77
N GLN A 235 -19.62 6.63 -36.90
CA GLN A 235 -18.45 5.75 -37.08
C GLN A 235 -17.12 6.50 -37.00
N GLN A 236 -17.05 7.75 -37.50
CA GLN A 236 -15.85 8.58 -37.38
C GLN A 236 -15.57 8.98 -35.93
N GLU A 237 -16.59 9.36 -35.16
CA GLU A 237 -16.44 9.67 -33.74
C GLU A 237 -15.97 8.46 -32.92
N LEU A 238 -16.57 7.28 -33.15
CA LEU A 238 -16.14 6.04 -32.50
C LEU A 238 -14.68 5.70 -32.83
N LYS A 239 -14.25 5.88 -34.09
CA LYS A 239 -12.84 5.69 -34.48
C LYS A 239 -11.90 6.65 -33.76
N LYS A 240 -12.30 7.91 -33.58
CA LYS A 240 -11.54 8.91 -32.83
C LYS A 240 -11.43 8.54 -31.35
N ALA A 241 -12.54 8.13 -30.73
CA ALA A 241 -12.57 7.67 -29.34
C ALA A 241 -11.71 6.40 -29.14
N LEU A 242 -11.77 5.45 -30.08
CA LEU A 242 -10.93 4.24 -30.05
C LEU A 242 -9.43 4.60 -30.13
N SER A 243 -9.06 5.52 -31.02
CA SER A 243 -7.67 6.00 -31.16
C SER A 243 -7.17 6.64 -29.86
N GLN A 244 -7.99 7.48 -29.23
CA GLN A 244 -7.67 8.08 -27.92
C GLN A 244 -7.52 7.01 -26.84
N SER A 245 -8.45 6.07 -26.76
CA SER A 245 -8.41 4.98 -25.78
C SER A 245 -7.17 4.10 -25.96
N LYS A 246 -6.79 3.76 -27.20
CA LYS A 246 -5.54 3.06 -27.50
C LYS A 246 -4.31 3.83 -27.02
N SER A 247 -4.25 5.14 -27.27
CA SER A 247 -3.16 5.99 -26.80
C SER A 247 -3.05 6.00 -25.27
N ILE A 248 -4.18 6.03 -24.55
CA ILE A 248 -4.20 5.95 -23.08
C ILE A 248 -3.63 4.61 -22.60
N LEU A 249 -4.07 3.49 -23.20
CA LEU A 249 -3.56 2.16 -22.85
C LEU A 249 -2.05 2.03 -23.13
N GLU A 250 -1.56 2.57 -24.24
CA GLU A 250 -0.13 2.60 -24.54
C GLU A 250 0.66 3.42 -23.51
N LYS A 251 0.15 4.59 -23.10
CA LYS A 251 0.78 5.39 -22.05
C LYS A 251 0.80 4.66 -20.71
N LEU A 252 -0.28 4.00 -20.33
CA LEU A 252 -0.34 3.17 -19.12
C LEU A 252 0.63 1.98 -19.21
N GLY A 253 0.77 1.36 -20.38
CA GLY A 253 1.74 0.30 -20.63
C GLY A 253 3.19 0.79 -20.50
N ARG A 254 3.52 1.93 -21.12
CA ARG A 254 4.85 2.57 -20.99
C ARG A 254 5.15 2.97 -19.55
N PHE A 255 4.17 3.51 -18.84
CA PHE A 255 4.31 3.83 -17.43
C PHE A 255 4.59 2.58 -16.59
N ALA A 256 3.83 1.50 -16.79
CA ALA A 256 4.08 0.23 -16.09
C ALA A 256 5.48 -0.33 -16.40
N ALA A 257 5.95 -0.22 -17.65
CA ALA A 257 7.30 -0.61 -18.03
C ALA A 257 8.38 0.25 -17.35
N LEU A 258 8.16 1.56 -17.27
CA LEU A 258 9.05 2.48 -16.55
C LEU A 258 9.11 2.15 -15.06
N ILE A 259 7.96 1.92 -14.42
CA ILE A 259 7.92 1.47 -13.01
C ILE A 259 8.71 0.19 -12.85
N ASN A 260 8.51 -0.80 -13.72
CA ASN A 260 9.24 -2.06 -13.67
C ASN A 260 10.76 -1.84 -13.82
N GLN A 261 11.18 -0.98 -14.76
CA GLN A 261 12.58 -0.64 -14.95
C GLN A 261 13.16 0.07 -13.71
N MET A 262 12.45 1.03 -13.13
CA MET A 262 12.87 1.72 -11.91
C MET A 262 12.99 0.75 -10.74
N THR A 263 12.03 -0.16 -10.57
CA THR A 263 12.08 -1.20 -9.52
C THR A 263 13.27 -2.14 -9.73
N VAL A 264 13.52 -2.61 -10.96
CA VAL A 264 14.66 -3.49 -11.25
C VAL A 264 15.98 -2.76 -11.03
N GLN A 265 16.14 -1.54 -11.53
CA GLN A 265 17.35 -0.74 -11.30
C GLN A 265 17.58 -0.46 -9.82
N SER A 266 16.51 -0.14 -9.09
CA SER A 266 16.51 0.04 -7.65
C SER A 266 16.97 -1.22 -6.91
N LEU A 267 16.41 -2.38 -7.26
CA LEU A 267 16.82 -3.67 -6.70
C LEU A 267 18.28 -3.97 -7.00
N VAL A 268 18.72 -3.81 -8.24
CA VAL A 268 20.13 -4.01 -8.63
C VAL A 268 21.05 -3.11 -7.80
N THR A 269 20.69 -1.84 -7.63
CA THR A 269 21.47 -0.88 -6.84
C THR A 269 21.54 -1.28 -5.37
N VAL A 270 20.41 -1.70 -4.78
CA VAL A 270 20.37 -2.20 -3.39
C VAL A 270 21.20 -3.46 -3.23
N PHE A 271 21.06 -4.45 -4.12
CA PHE A 271 21.85 -5.68 -4.06
C PHE A 271 23.34 -5.39 -4.24
N GLN A 272 23.73 -4.51 -5.15
CA GLN A 272 25.13 -4.10 -5.31
C GLN A 272 25.66 -3.42 -4.04
N ASN A 273 24.90 -2.52 -3.44
CA ASN A 273 25.29 -1.83 -2.21
C ASN A 273 25.35 -2.78 -1.00
N ASP A 274 24.39 -3.69 -0.85
CA ASP A 274 24.34 -4.67 0.24
C ASP A 274 25.45 -5.72 0.09
N VAL A 275 25.71 -6.20 -1.13
CA VAL A 275 26.84 -7.11 -1.41
C VAL A 275 28.16 -6.41 -1.11
N THR A 276 28.32 -5.16 -1.55
CA THR A 276 29.55 -4.38 -1.29
C THR A 276 29.72 -4.13 0.21
N SER A 277 28.66 -3.73 0.90
CA SER A 277 28.67 -3.50 2.36
C SER A 277 28.96 -4.78 3.14
N PHE A 278 28.39 -5.91 2.72
CA PHE A 278 28.68 -7.23 3.31
C PHE A 278 30.13 -7.66 3.08
N TYR A 279 30.65 -7.44 1.86
CA TYR A 279 32.04 -7.76 1.53
C TYR A 279 33.02 -6.90 2.34
N VAL A 280 32.77 -5.59 2.41
CA VAL A 280 33.55 -4.65 3.24
C VAL A 280 33.45 -5.01 4.72
N TRP A 281 32.27 -5.36 5.24
CA TRP A 281 32.12 -5.79 6.63
C TRP A 281 32.90 -7.08 6.92
N LYS A 282 32.83 -8.08 6.04
CA LYS A 282 33.62 -9.33 6.18
C LYS A 282 35.12 -9.05 6.16
N VAL A 283 35.60 -8.26 5.20
CA VAL A 283 37.02 -7.93 5.05
C VAL A 283 37.52 -7.13 6.25
N THR A 284 36.80 -6.08 6.66
CA THR A 284 37.15 -5.26 7.83
C THR A 284 37.16 -6.09 9.12
N ARG A 285 36.21 -7.01 9.29
CA ARG A 285 36.15 -7.90 10.46
C ARG A 285 37.29 -8.93 10.45
N ALA A 286 37.62 -9.51 9.30
CA ALA A 286 38.76 -10.42 9.15
C ALA A 286 40.10 -9.71 9.40
N PHE A 287 40.23 -8.46 8.96
CA PHE A 287 41.40 -7.62 9.21
C PHE A 287 41.55 -7.27 10.70
N LEU A 288 40.46 -6.87 11.36
CA LEU A 288 40.44 -6.61 12.81
C LEU A 288 40.79 -7.85 13.64
N VAL A 289 40.26 -9.03 13.29
CA VAL A 289 40.59 -10.29 13.96
C VAL A 289 42.07 -10.64 13.77
N SER A 290 42.63 -10.37 12.59
CA SER A 290 44.05 -10.60 12.30
C SER A 290 44.95 -9.65 13.10
N ILE A 291 44.59 -8.37 13.23
CA ILE A 291 45.31 -7.40 14.06
C ILE A 291 45.26 -7.82 15.54
N LEU A 292 44.10 -8.26 16.04
CA LEU A 292 43.96 -8.70 17.43
C LEU A 292 44.85 -9.92 17.72
N LYS A 293 44.90 -10.90 16.80
CA LYS A 293 45.81 -12.06 16.92
C LYS A 293 47.29 -11.69 16.89
N ILE A 294 47.69 -10.71 16.08
CA ILE A 294 49.09 -10.22 16.04
C ILE A 294 49.45 -9.51 17.34
N LYS A 295 48.50 -8.76 17.93
CA LYS A 295 48.69 -8.07 19.21
C LYS A 295 48.82 -9.04 20.38
N GLU A 296 48.08 -10.15 20.37
CA GLU A 296 48.24 -11.25 21.34
C GLU A 296 49.58 -11.99 21.19
N ALA A 297 50.05 -12.20 19.95
CA ALA A 297 51.32 -12.85 19.68
C ALA A 297 52.57 -12.00 20.00
N SER A 298 52.42 -10.67 20.14
CA SER A 298 53.52 -9.76 20.52
C SER A 298 53.62 -9.50 22.03
N VAL A 299 52.72 -10.07 22.82
CA VAL A 299 52.65 -9.92 24.30
C VAL A 299 53.16 -11.20 25.02
N VAL A 300 53.68 -12.17 24.27
CA VAL A 300 54.38 -13.37 24.77
C VAL A 300 55.85 -13.27 24.38
#